data_AF-A0A9X2ZXU1-F1
#
_entry.id   AF-A0A9X2ZXU1-F1
#
_cell.length_a   1.000
_cell.length_b   1.000
_cell.length_c   1.000
_cell.angle_alpha   90.00
_cell.angle_beta   90.00
_cell.angle_gamma   90.00
#
_symmetry.space_group_name_H-M   'P 1'
#
loop_
_entity.id
_entity.type
_entity.pdbx_description
1 polymer ?
#
loop_
_entity_poly.entity_id
_entity_poly.type
_entity_poly.pdbx_seq_one_letter_code
_entity_poly.pdbx_strand_id
1 'polypeptide(L)'
;MALGVTNRPYRQALSWDWPPAYDAYLIDLQSGERERVLQDLQAVPQLSPTGAYLAWWDREARDWKGLNTDTQERMTLSASIPHAVHDHRHDVPYPAGPYGLAGWTEGDAQVLLYDEHDVWAVNPDRPGDARAVTDGVGRTNDLRLRPVSLTDDRDPAAWGDWPNPVTPHRGAGHAAPLGLPR
;
A
#
# COMPACT_ATOMS: atom_id res chain seq x y z
N MET A 1 -6.11 18.30 -3.51
CA MET A 1 -6.39 17.36 -4.61
C MET A 1 -7.33 16.27 -4.13
N ALA A 2 -8.14 15.67 -5.01
CA ALA A 2 -8.89 14.44 -4.72
C ALA A 2 -8.70 13.40 -5.83
N LEU A 3 -8.89 12.13 -5.48
CA LEU A 3 -8.77 11.00 -6.40
C LEU A 3 -10.16 10.45 -6.74
N GLY A 4 -10.48 10.43 -8.03
CA GLY A 4 -11.64 9.74 -8.58
C GLY A 4 -11.22 8.44 -9.25
N VAL A 5 -11.87 7.32 -8.93
CA VAL A 5 -11.60 6.01 -9.56
C VAL A 5 -12.89 5.41 -10.11
N THR A 6 -12.83 4.85 -11.31
CA THR A 6 -13.99 4.20 -11.94
C THR A 6 -13.57 2.98 -12.74
N ASN A 7 -14.28 1.87 -12.54
CA ASN A 7 -14.15 0.68 -13.39
C ASN A 7 -15.27 0.57 -14.42
N ARG A 8 -16.14 1.58 -14.57
CA ARG A 8 -17.34 1.50 -15.43
C ARG A 8 -17.06 0.99 -16.85
N PRO A 9 -16.00 1.44 -17.56
CA PRO A 9 -15.69 0.95 -18.90
C PRO A 9 -15.35 -0.55 -18.95
N TYR A 10 -14.83 -1.09 -17.84
CA TYR A 10 -14.22 -2.42 -17.77
C TYR A 10 -15.15 -3.49 -17.16
N ARG A 11 -16.35 -3.11 -16.69
CA ARG A 11 -17.24 -4.03 -15.98
C ARG A 11 -17.69 -5.24 -16.79
N GLN A 12 -17.77 -5.11 -18.12
CA GLN A 12 -18.10 -6.26 -18.98
C GLN A 12 -16.99 -7.31 -18.94
N ALA A 13 -15.72 -6.89 -18.86
CA ALA A 13 -14.56 -7.77 -18.89
C ALA A 13 -14.30 -8.51 -17.57
N LEU A 14 -14.95 -8.13 -16.48
CA LEU A 14 -14.81 -8.77 -15.16
C LEU A 14 -14.96 -10.29 -15.16
N SER A 15 -15.71 -10.87 -16.11
CA SER A 15 -15.91 -12.32 -16.18
C SER A 15 -14.77 -13.09 -16.86
N TRP A 16 -13.85 -12.41 -17.56
CA TRP A 16 -12.71 -13.05 -18.24
C TRP A 16 -11.36 -12.34 -18.03
N ASP A 17 -11.35 -11.15 -17.44
CA ASP A 17 -10.15 -10.37 -17.14
C ASP A 17 -10.15 -9.92 -15.68
N TRP A 18 -9.17 -10.41 -14.94
CA TRP A 18 -9.02 -10.22 -13.50
C TRP A 18 -7.56 -9.96 -13.14
N PRO A 19 -7.24 -9.01 -12.24
CA PRO A 19 -8.16 -8.10 -11.50
C PRO A 19 -8.86 -7.04 -12.37
N PRO A 20 -9.93 -6.39 -11.87
CA PRO A 20 -10.58 -5.28 -12.58
C PRO A 20 -9.61 -4.17 -12.95
N ALA A 21 -9.79 -3.64 -14.15
CA ALA A 21 -9.18 -2.38 -14.56
C ALA A 21 -9.99 -1.15 -14.09
N TYR A 22 -9.27 -0.05 -13.90
CA TYR A 22 -9.79 1.23 -13.47
C TYR A 22 -9.18 2.38 -14.27
N ASP A 23 -9.99 3.40 -14.55
CA ASP A 23 -9.49 4.74 -14.86
C ASP A 23 -9.37 5.53 -13.56
N ALA A 24 -8.29 6.30 -13.43
CA ALA A 24 -8.06 7.20 -12.30
C ALA A 24 -7.96 8.65 -12.76
N TYR A 25 -8.60 9.52 -11.99
CA TYR A 25 -8.70 10.94 -12.25
C TYR A 25 -8.18 11.73 -11.04
N LEU A 26 -7.37 12.76 -11.31
CA LEU A 26 -7.10 13.81 -10.35
C LEU A 26 -8.20 14.87 -10.49
N ILE A 27 -8.76 15.28 -9.36
CA ILE A 27 -9.84 16.25 -9.29
C ILE A 27 -9.38 17.43 -8.45
N ASP A 28 -9.29 18.59 -9.07
CA ASP A 28 -9.06 19.84 -8.36
C ASP A 28 -10.32 20.20 -7.56
N LEU A 29 -10.17 20.40 -6.25
CA LEU A 29 -11.30 20.64 -5.35
C LEU A 29 -11.79 22.09 -5.37
N GLN A 30 -10.98 23.02 -5.89
CA GLN A 30 -11.34 24.44 -6.02
C GLN A 30 -12.06 24.71 -7.35
N SER A 31 -11.53 24.22 -8.46
CA SER A 31 -12.09 24.43 -9.80
C SER A 31 -13.11 23.36 -10.21
N GLY A 32 -13.00 22.15 -9.64
CA GLY A 32 -13.78 20.99 -10.05
C GLY A 32 -13.30 20.34 -11.35
N GLU A 33 -12.19 20.81 -11.92
CA GLU A 33 -11.55 20.22 -13.10
C GLU A 33 -11.11 18.78 -12.83
N ARG A 34 -11.20 17.94 -13.86
CA ARG A 34 -10.92 16.50 -13.77
C ARG A 34 -9.97 16.11 -14.86
N GLU A 35 -8.81 15.61 -14.48
CA GLU A 35 -7.81 15.11 -15.40
C GLU A 35 -7.67 13.60 -15.23
N ARG A 36 -7.76 12.84 -16.34
CA ARG A 36 -7.47 11.41 -16.30
C ARG A 36 -5.96 11.20 -16.35
N VAL A 37 -5.40 10.64 -15.27
CA VAL A 37 -3.96 10.42 -15.13
C VAL A 37 -3.54 8.97 -15.37
N LEU A 38 -4.46 8.02 -15.16
CA LEU A 38 -4.25 6.59 -15.38
C LEU A 38 -5.49 6.03 -16.10
N GLN A 39 -5.25 5.14 -17.06
CA GLN A 39 -6.28 4.46 -17.83
C GLN A 39 -5.97 2.96 -17.83
N ASP A 40 -7.00 2.13 -17.76
CA ASP A 40 -6.89 0.67 -17.83
C ASP A 40 -5.92 0.06 -16.79
N LEU A 41 -5.92 0.64 -15.59
CA LEU A 41 -5.04 0.20 -14.51
C LEU A 41 -5.68 -0.97 -13.75
N GLN A 42 -5.06 -2.15 -13.78
CA GLN A 42 -5.47 -3.31 -12.98
C GLN A 42 -4.97 -3.26 -11.52
N ALA A 43 -5.13 -2.09 -10.90
CA ALA A 43 -4.82 -1.80 -9.51
C ALA A 43 -5.60 -0.56 -9.07
N VAL A 44 -5.82 -0.41 -7.77
CA VAL A 44 -6.37 0.83 -7.22
C VAL A 44 -5.21 1.74 -6.80
N PRO A 45 -5.08 2.94 -7.38
CA PRO A 45 -4.04 3.89 -6.99
C PRO A 45 -4.39 4.53 -5.63
N GLN A 46 -3.38 5.00 -4.92
CA GLN A 46 -3.53 5.65 -3.61
C GLN A 46 -2.96 7.06 -3.65
N LEU A 47 -3.80 8.04 -3.33
CA LEU A 47 -3.39 9.42 -3.16
C LEU A 47 -2.69 9.61 -1.80
N SER A 48 -1.67 10.46 -1.75
CA SER A 48 -1.00 10.85 -0.52
C SER A 48 -1.92 11.70 0.37
N PRO A 49 -1.69 11.75 1.70
CA PRO A 49 -2.50 12.51 2.65
C PRO A 49 -2.77 13.96 2.27
N THR A 50 -1.77 14.70 1.80
CA THR A 50 -1.95 16.09 1.35
C THR A 50 -2.39 16.19 -0.11
N GLY A 51 -2.28 15.07 -0.84
CA GLY A 51 -2.64 14.96 -2.24
C GLY A 51 -1.55 15.39 -3.21
N ALA A 52 -0.31 15.59 -2.76
CA ALA A 52 0.83 15.97 -3.60
C ALA A 52 1.35 14.82 -4.47
N TYR A 53 1.06 13.56 -4.11
CA TYR A 53 1.53 12.38 -4.81
C TYR A 53 0.41 11.35 -5.02
N LEU A 54 0.49 10.64 -6.14
CA LEU A 54 -0.32 9.46 -6.44
C LEU A 54 0.62 8.26 -6.58
N ALA A 55 0.36 7.17 -5.86
CA ALA A 55 1.10 5.91 -6.01
C ALA A 55 0.20 4.81 -6.60
N TRP A 56 0.78 3.93 -7.42
CA TRP A 56 0.05 2.76 -7.93
C TRP A 56 0.97 1.57 -8.20
N TRP A 57 0.36 0.39 -8.25
CA TRP A 57 1.04 -0.82 -8.69
C TRP A 57 1.04 -0.90 -10.21
N ASP A 58 2.22 -0.94 -10.81
CA ASP A 58 2.38 -1.27 -12.23
C ASP A 58 2.62 -2.77 -12.37
N ARG A 59 1.61 -3.46 -12.89
CA ARG A 59 1.58 -4.92 -12.97
C ARG A 59 2.50 -5.47 -14.05
N GLU A 60 2.73 -4.73 -15.12
CA GLU A 60 3.63 -5.13 -16.20
C GLU A 60 5.08 -4.99 -15.76
N ALA A 61 5.43 -3.82 -15.20
CA ALA A 61 6.76 -3.56 -14.67
C ALA A 61 7.06 -4.32 -13.37
N ARG A 62 6.01 -4.72 -12.64
CA ARG A 62 6.08 -5.32 -11.28
C ARG A 62 6.76 -4.40 -10.28
N ASP A 63 6.42 -3.12 -10.35
CA ASP A 63 6.99 -2.06 -9.54
C ASP A 63 5.91 -1.11 -9.00
N TRP A 64 6.23 -0.43 -7.90
CA TRP A 64 5.45 0.70 -7.44
C TRP A 64 5.86 1.96 -8.20
N LYS A 65 4.88 2.60 -8.83
CA LYS A 65 5.05 3.86 -9.56
C LYS A 65 4.43 5.01 -8.78
N GLY A 66 4.92 6.22 -9.06
CA GLY A 66 4.43 7.46 -8.47
C GLY A 66 4.23 8.55 -9.52
N LEU A 67 3.37 9.51 -9.20
CA LEU A 67 3.13 10.75 -9.95
C LEU A 67 3.08 11.92 -8.96
N ASN A 68 3.86 12.97 -9.19
CA ASN A 68 3.70 14.24 -8.47
C ASN A 68 2.53 14.99 -9.12
N THR A 69 1.52 15.35 -8.34
CA THR A 69 0.25 15.87 -8.88
C THR A 69 0.37 17.28 -9.44
N ASP A 70 1.34 18.06 -8.96
CA ASP A 70 1.50 19.46 -9.35
C ASP A 70 2.34 19.57 -10.62
N THR A 71 3.43 18.79 -10.70
CA THR A 71 4.37 18.81 -11.83
C THR A 71 4.03 17.79 -12.92
N GLN A 72 3.17 16.82 -12.62
CA GLN A 72 2.88 15.66 -13.47
C GLN A 72 4.10 14.76 -13.76
N GLU A 73 5.19 14.91 -13.00
CA GLU A 73 6.37 14.07 -13.13
C GLU A 73 6.09 12.65 -12.59
N ARG A 74 6.48 11.63 -13.36
CA ARG A 74 6.35 10.22 -12.99
C ARG A 74 7.67 9.67 -12.45
N MET A 75 7.56 8.74 -11.50
CA MET A 75 8.70 8.11 -10.85
C MET A 75 8.45 6.62 -10.58
N THR A 76 9.52 5.88 -10.28
CA THR A 76 9.41 4.50 -9.77
C THR A 76 9.79 4.50 -8.30
N LEU A 77 8.80 4.35 -7.43
CA LEU A 77 8.96 4.40 -5.97
C LEU A 77 9.74 3.19 -5.45
N SER A 78 9.63 2.03 -6.10
CA SER A 78 10.38 0.82 -5.70
C SER A 78 11.80 0.73 -6.26
N ALA A 79 12.29 1.73 -7.00
CA ALA A 79 13.50 1.61 -7.83
C ALA A 79 14.78 1.21 -7.05
N SER A 80 14.91 1.65 -5.80
CA SER A 80 16.08 1.39 -4.96
C SER A 80 15.89 0.27 -3.94
N ILE A 81 14.73 -0.41 -3.94
CA ILE A 81 14.49 -1.56 -3.06
C ILE A 81 15.20 -2.79 -3.67
N PRO A 82 16.19 -3.40 -2.99
CA PRO A 82 17.01 -4.48 -3.56
C PRO A 82 16.30 -5.85 -3.57
N HIS A 83 15.00 -5.89 -3.33
CA HIS A 83 14.19 -7.11 -3.18
C HIS A 83 12.90 -6.99 -3.98
N ALA A 84 12.34 -8.13 -4.38
CA ALA A 84 11.08 -8.16 -5.09
C ALA A 84 9.95 -7.56 -4.23
N VAL A 85 9.26 -6.55 -4.77
CA VAL A 85 8.07 -5.93 -4.17
C VAL A 85 6.76 -6.59 -4.63
N HIS A 86 6.85 -7.65 -5.45
CA HIS A 86 5.75 -8.53 -5.84
C HIS A 86 5.89 -9.92 -5.24
N ASP A 87 4.76 -10.62 -5.14
CA ASP A 87 4.74 -12.02 -4.76
C ASP A 87 5.47 -12.88 -5.81
N HIS A 88 6.73 -13.22 -5.54
CA HIS A 88 7.55 -14.04 -6.44
C HIS A 88 7.18 -15.53 -6.38
N ARG A 89 6.33 -15.94 -5.42
CA ARG A 89 5.82 -17.32 -5.28
C ARG A 89 4.49 -17.53 -6.01
N HIS A 90 4.07 -16.54 -6.78
CA HIS A 90 2.80 -16.54 -7.50
C HIS A 90 2.76 -17.65 -8.56
N ASP A 91 1.88 -18.64 -8.37
CA ASP A 91 1.73 -19.82 -9.23
C ASP A 91 0.28 -19.99 -9.70
N VAL A 92 -0.30 -18.91 -10.25
CA VAL A 92 -1.65 -18.88 -10.83
C VAL A 92 -1.64 -18.10 -12.14
N PRO A 93 -2.62 -18.29 -13.05
CA PRO A 93 -2.53 -17.81 -14.43
C PRO A 93 -2.89 -16.32 -14.59
N TYR A 94 -2.38 -15.47 -13.70
CA TYR A 94 -2.43 -14.01 -13.84
C TYR A 94 -1.15 -13.41 -13.25
N PRO A 95 -0.69 -12.22 -13.68
CA PRO A 95 0.52 -11.64 -13.09
C PRO A 95 0.42 -11.36 -11.59
N ALA A 96 1.55 -11.59 -10.92
CA ALA A 96 1.72 -11.43 -9.49
C ALA A 96 1.30 -10.04 -8.97
N GLY A 97 0.58 -10.05 -7.85
CA GLY A 97 0.27 -8.84 -7.11
C GLY A 97 1.48 -8.32 -6.30
N PRO A 98 1.43 -7.07 -5.85
CA PRO A 98 2.44 -6.54 -4.95
C PRO A 98 2.32 -7.16 -3.56
N TYR A 99 3.41 -7.16 -2.79
CA TYR A 99 3.35 -7.44 -1.35
C TYR A 99 2.56 -6.39 -0.57
N GLY A 100 2.39 -5.21 -1.19
CA GLY A 100 1.47 -4.14 -0.77
C GLY A 100 2.18 -2.81 -0.51
N LEU A 101 1.35 -1.81 -0.26
CA LEU A 101 1.72 -0.47 0.20
C LEU A 101 1.08 -0.28 1.58
N ALA A 102 1.86 0.11 2.57
CA ALA A 102 1.39 0.25 3.95
C ALA A 102 0.62 1.55 4.19
N GLY A 103 0.96 2.58 3.42
CA GLY A 103 0.41 3.91 3.58
C GLY A 103 1.46 4.97 3.28
N TRP A 104 1.09 6.20 3.59
CA TRP A 104 1.98 7.35 3.55
C TRP A 104 2.23 7.85 4.97
N THR A 105 3.40 8.41 5.21
CA THR A 105 3.69 9.15 6.42
C THR A 105 3.09 10.55 6.37
N GLU A 106 3.03 11.21 7.52
CA GLU A 106 2.50 12.57 7.66
C GLU A 106 3.19 13.55 6.68
N GLY A 107 2.40 14.46 6.12
CA GLY A 107 2.90 15.48 5.19
C GLY A 107 3.47 14.92 3.88
N ASP A 108 3.11 13.68 3.52
CA ASP A 108 3.56 12.98 2.32
C ASP A 108 5.08 12.70 2.29
N ALA A 109 5.74 12.75 3.44
CA ALA A 109 7.19 12.71 3.51
C ALA A 109 7.79 11.40 2.95
N GLN A 110 7.09 10.29 3.17
CA GLN A 110 7.48 8.96 2.70
C GLN A 110 6.26 8.10 2.38
N VAL A 111 6.37 7.28 1.33
CA VAL A 111 5.50 6.12 1.12
C VAL A 111 6.16 4.89 1.76
N LEU A 112 5.34 4.04 2.37
CA LEU A 112 5.79 2.78 2.95
C LEU A 112 5.39 1.63 2.02
N LEU A 113 6.38 0.93 1.48
CA LEU A 113 6.21 -0.20 0.58
C LEU A 113 6.65 -1.50 1.26
N TYR A 114 6.07 -2.62 0.84
CA TYR A 114 6.47 -3.92 1.34
C TYR A 114 7.32 -4.69 0.34
N ASP A 115 8.31 -5.39 0.85
CA ASP A 115 8.71 -6.67 0.25
C ASP A 115 8.04 -7.84 1.01
N GLU A 116 8.48 -9.07 0.76
CA GLU A 116 7.96 -10.26 1.43
C GLU A 116 8.03 -10.16 2.97
N HIS A 117 9.10 -9.59 3.51
CA HIS A 117 9.47 -9.61 4.91
C HIS A 117 9.44 -8.23 5.57
N ASP A 118 10.03 -7.24 4.91
CA ASP A 118 10.40 -5.95 5.47
C ASP A 118 9.54 -4.81 4.92
N VAL A 119 9.59 -3.68 5.63
CA VAL A 119 8.90 -2.44 5.29
C VAL A 119 9.94 -1.43 4.84
N TRP A 120 9.73 -0.83 3.68
CA TRP A 120 10.63 0.13 3.05
C TRP A 120 9.99 1.52 3.05
N ALA A 121 10.67 2.50 3.64
CA ALA A 121 10.29 3.90 3.54
C ALA A 121 10.99 4.54 2.35
N VAL A 122 10.20 5.16 1.47
CA VAL A 122 10.69 5.80 0.24
C VAL A 122 10.22 7.24 0.24
N ASN A 123 11.14 8.18 0.11
CA ASN A 123 10.78 9.57 -0.14
C ASN A 123 10.45 9.74 -1.64
N PRO A 124 9.27 10.24 -2.03
CA PRO A 124 8.87 10.32 -3.44
C PRO A 124 9.71 11.30 -4.27
N ASP A 125 10.28 12.34 -3.66
CA ASP A 125 11.23 13.25 -4.31
C ASP A 125 12.63 12.62 -4.51
N ARG A 126 12.94 11.57 -3.74
CA ARG A 126 14.22 10.84 -3.76
C ARG A 126 13.98 9.33 -3.75
N PRO A 127 13.35 8.77 -4.80
CA PRO A 127 13.03 7.34 -4.85
C PRO A 127 14.28 6.44 -4.93
N GLY A 128 15.46 7.02 -5.16
CA GLY A 128 16.76 6.35 -5.11
C GLY A 128 17.26 6.02 -3.70
N ASP A 129 16.63 6.56 -2.65
CA ASP A 129 17.12 6.48 -1.26
C ASP A 129 16.17 5.67 -0.36
N ALA A 130 15.63 4.54 -0.85
CA ALA A 130 14.76 3.68 -0.04
C ALA A 130 15.50 3.12 1.18
N ARG A 131 14.83 3.14 2.33
CA ARG A 131 15.38 2.64 3.61
C ARG A 131 14.47 1.58 4.21
N ALA A 132 15.03 0.42 4.56
CA ALA A 132 14.33 -0.55 5.39
C ALA A 132 14.04 0.05 6.78
N VAL A 133 12.77 0.14 7.16
CA VAL A 133 12.33 0.63 8.48
C VAL A 133 12.48 -0.45 9.54
N THR A 134 12.45 -1.71 9.11
CA THR A 134 12.61 -2.89 9.96
C THR A 134 14.06 -3.34 10.11
N ASP A 135 15.02 -2.58 9.56
CA ASP A 135 16.46 -2.89 9.61
C ASP A 135 16.82 -4.33 9.17
N GLY A 136 16.01 -4.91 8.27
CA GLY A 136 16.19 -6.29 7.79
C GLY A 136 15.80 -7.38 8.79
N VAL A 137 15.28 -7.02 9.97
CA VAL A 137 14.86 -7.97 11.02
C VAL A 137 13.84 -8.97 10.49
N GLY A 138 12.93 -8.55 9.62
CA GLY A 138 11.95 -9.44 8.99
C GLY A 138 12.66 -10.55 8.23
N ARG A 139 13.51 -10.17 7.28
CA ARG A 139 14.22 -11.11 6.42
C ARG A 139 15.20 -12.00 7.16
N THR A 140 15.96 -11.47 8.12
CA THR A 140 16.94 -12.26 8.88
C THR A 140 16.28 -13.34 9.74
N ASN A 141 15.03 -13.16 10.15
CA ASN A 141 14.33 -14.07 11.05
C ASN A 141 13.17 -14.85 10.38
N ASP A 142 13.04 -14.77 9.04
CA ASP A 142 11.92 -15.37 8.30
C ASP A 142 10.54 -14.89 8.82
N LEU A 143 10.45 -13.60 9.13
CA LEU A 143 9.26 -12.92 9.63
C LEU A 143 8.71 -11.95 8.58
N ARG A 144 7.37 -11.91 8.49
CA ARG A 144 6.64 -10.90 7.71
C ARG A 144 6.16 -9.79 8.62
N LEU A 145 6.82 -8.65 8.59
CA LEU A 145 6.51 -7.49 9.43
C LEU A 145 5.56 -6.53 8.70
N ARG A 146 4.50 -6.11 9.39
CA ARG A 146 3.51 -5.16 8.87
C ARG A 146 3.18 -4.13 9.97
N PRO A 147 3.23 -2.82 9.67
CA PRO A 147 2.86 -1.78 10.63
C PRO A 147 1.40 -1.92 11.02
N VAL A 148 1.11 -1.60 12.28
CA VAL A 148 -0.24 -1.55 12.84
C VAL A 148 -0.39 -0.19 13.51
N SER A 149 -1.49 0.51 13.21
CA SER A 149 -1.82 1.73 13.93
C SER A 149 -2.19 1.40 15.38
N LEU A 150 -1.61 2.14 16.33
CA LEU A 150 -1.89 1.99 17.76
C LEU A 150 -2.90 3.00 18.29
N THR A 151 -3.40 3.91 17.44
CA THR A 151 -4.50 4.81 17.80
C THR A 151 -5.84 4.07 17.79
N ASP A 152 -6.68 4.32 18.80
CA ASP A 152 -7.93 3.59 19.05
C ASP A 152 -9.09 3.99 18.10
N ASP A 153 -8.87 4.94 17.19
CA ASP A 153 -9.85 5.44 16.24
C ASP A 153 -9.93 4.58 14.97
N ARG A 154 -10.03 3.25 15.13
CA ARG A 154 -10.45 2.39 14.03
C ARG A 154 -11.92 2.66 13.72
N ASP A 155 -12.19 3.52 12.75
CA ASP A 155 -13.45 3.52 12.01
C ASP A 155 -13.34 2.46 10.89
N PRO A 156 -13.98 1.28 11.04
CA PRO A 156 -13.84 0.15 10.11
C PRO A 156 -14.45 0.38 8.71
N ALA A 157 -14.84 1.62 8.35
CA ALA A 157 -15.54 1.93 7.11
C ALA A 157 -14.67 2.50 5.96
N ALA A 158 -13.36 2.64 6.13
CA ALA A 158 -12.48 3.04 5.03
C ALA A 158 -12.22 1.87 4.07
N TRP A 159 -12.85 1.91 2.90
CA TRP A 159 -12.72 0.91 1.84
C TRP A 159 -11.24 0.71 1.45
N GLY A 160 -10.67 -0.44 1.81
CA GLY A 160 -9.25 -0.78 1.60
C GLY A 160 -8.72 -1.77 2.65
N ASP A 161 -9.35 -1.85 3.82
CA ASP A 161 -9.03 -2.81 4.87
C ASP A 161 -9.59 -4.21 4.57
N TRP A 162 -8.83 -5.02 3.84
CA TRP A 162 -8.99 -6.47 3.95
C TRP A 162 -8.48 -6.89 5.33
N PRO A 163 -9.24 -7.67 6.12
CA PRO A 163 -8.78 -8.12 7.41
C PRO A 163 -7.52 -8.96 7.21
N ASN A 164 -6.37 -8.50 7.72
CA ASN A 164 -5.30 -9.42 8.06
C ASN A 164 -5.79 -10.22 9.27
N PRO A 165 -6.01 -11.55 9.17
CA PRO A 165 -6.39 -12.35 10.30
C PRO A 165 -5.14 -12.54 11.17
N VAL A 166 -4.87 -11.57 12.03
CA VAL A 166 -4.05 -11.78 13.22
C VAL A 166 -4.95 -11.51 14.40
N THR A 167 -5.77 -12.50 14.75
CA THR A 167 -6.27 -12.65 16.11
C THR A 167 -5.12 -13.20 16.95
N PRO A 168 -4.43 -12.39 17.78
CA PRO A 168 -3.54 -12.96 18.77
C PRO A 168 -4.40 -13.81 19.72
N HIS A 169 -4.07 -15.10 19.85
CA HIS A 169 -4.62 -15.92 20.93
C HIS A 169 -4.24 -15.25 22.25
N ARG A 170 -5.23 -14.69 22.96
CA ARG A 170 -5.04 -14.29 24.37
C ARG A 170 -4.69 -15.56 25.14
N GLY A 171 -3.40 -15.75 25.40
CA GLY A 171 -2.93 -16.71 26.40
C GLY A 171 -3.60 -16.37 27.73
N ALA A 172 -4.35 -17.32 28.26
CA ALA A 172 -4.92 -17.24 29.60
C ALA A 172 -3.77 -17.27 30.62
N GLY A 173 -3.32 -16.09 31.06
CA GLY A 173 -2.50 -15.96 32.26
C GLY A 173 -3.38 -16.18 33.49
N HIS A 174 -3.27 -17.35 34.11
CA HIS A 174 -3.68 -17.53 35.50
C HIS A 174 -2.65 -16.84 36.40
N ALA A 175 -2.98 -15.64 36.87
CA ALA A 175 -2.31 -15.02 38.00
C ALA A 175 -2.91 -15.61 39.29
N ALA A 176 -2.10 -16.35 40.03
CA ALA A 176 -2.43 -16.77 41.40
C ALA A 176 -2.34 -15.54 42.33
N PRO A 177 -3.33 -15.27 43.20
CA PRO A 177 -3.19 -14.23 44.20
C PRO A 177 -2.38 -14.73 45.40
N LEU A 178 -1.30 -14.02 45.70
CA LEU A 178 -0.58 -14.09 46.96
C LEU A 178 -1.50 -13.61 48.10
N GLY A 179 -1.80 -14.50 49.04
CA GLY A 179 -2.45 -14.19 50.30
C GLY A 179 -1.71 -14.83 51.47
N LEU A 180 -1.14 -14.00 52.35
CA LEU A 180 -0.78 -14.32 53.73
C LEU A 180 -1.23 -13.10 54.57
N PRO A 181 -1.46 -13.19 55.90
CA PRO A 181 -1.38 -14.34 56.82
C PRO A 181 -2.59 -14.50 57.76
N ARG A 182 -2.66 -15.63 58.47
CA ARG A 182 -2.76 -15.73 59.94
C ARG A 182 -2.27 -17.08 60.41
#